data_AF-A0A161MKE5-F1
#
_entry.id   AF-A0A161MKE5-F1
#
_cell.length_a   1.000
_cell.length_b   1.000
_cell.length_c   1.000
_cell.angle_alpha   90.00
_cell.angle_beta   90.00
_cell.angle_gamma   90.00
#
_symmetry.space_group_name_H-M   'P 1'
#
loop_
_entity.id
_entity.type
_entity.pdbx_description
1 polymer ?
#
loop_
_entity_poly.entity_id
_entity_poly.type
_entity_poly.pdbx_seq_one_letter_code
_entity_poly.pdbx_strand_id
1 'polypeptide(L)'
;NMALVRYYLIIYLTFSSYNIYAQNVLVNNYRLPTDITAVYYKLTIEPNLNEFKFCGNLSIKLFVENSTTKLILNVKDLLLNYNNIHLYDSLGYRLKIKSFEENVEYERLFIEPEVPFVSGKYYDIHFKYCGNINDDGVGLYRSSYAVGNQIEWMAVSQLRPVHARRMFPCFDEPSFRAVFSLNIIHHPEYKVISNMPIQNIGRYRDELLLTTF
;
A
#
# COMPACT_ATOMS: atom_id res chain seq x y z
N ASN A 1 -2.00 -21.69 34.11
CA ASN A 1 -2.65 -20.52 33.51
C ASN A 1 -1.71 -19.87 32.51
N MET A 2 -1.80 -20.31 31.26
CA MET A 2 -1.01 -19.76 30.15
C MET A 2 -1.65 -18.40 29.80
N ALA A 3 -0.94 -17.31 30.09
CA ALA A 3 -1.37 -15.99 29.68
C ALA A 3 -1.39 -15.96 28.14
N LEU A 4 -2.58 -15.82 27.57
CA LEU A 4 -2.79 -15.60 26.14
C LEU A 4 -2.22 -14.24 25.79
N VAL A 5 -1.01 -14.24 25.22
CA VAL A 5 -0.38 -13.08 24.59
C VAL A 5 -1.23 -12.69 23.37
N ARG A 6 -1.56 -11.41 23.19
CA ARG A 6 -2.49 -10.95 22.15
C ARG A 6 -1.90 -9.77 21.38
N TYR A 7 -1.11 -10.01 20.35
CA TYR A 7 -0.69 -8.91 19.48
C TYR A 7 -1.87 -8.42 18.63
N TYR A 8 -2.04 -7.10 18.52
CA TYR A 8 -3.07 -6.48 17.68
C TYR A 8 -2.44 -5.91 16.41
N LEU A 9 -3.12 -6.05 15.28
CA LEU A 9 -2.83 -5.32 14.05
C LEU A 9 -4.06 -4.53 13.64
N ILE A 10 -3.93 -3.21 13.62
CA ILE A 10 -5.04 -2.30 13.31
C ILE A 10 -4.69 -1.51 12.06
N ILE A 11 -5.38 -1.78 10.94
CA ILE A 11 -5.17 -1.08 9.67
C ILE A 11 -6.41 -0.25 9.32
N TYR A 12 -6.28 1.07 9.48
CA TYR A 12 -7.28 2.05 9.05
C TYR A 12 -6.91 2.72 7.72
N LEU A 13 -7.65 2.42 6.65
CA LEU A 13 -7.60 3.14 5.37
C LEU A 13 -8.61 4.29 5.41
N THR A 14 -8.28 5.43 6.03
CA THR A 14 -9.19 6.60 6.03
C THR A 14 -8.57 7.77 5.27
N PHE A 15 -9.20 8.19 4.19
CA PHE A 15 -8.87 9.42 3.45
C PHE A 15 -9.98 10.45 3.75
N SER A 16 -9.70 11.45 4.59
CA SER A 16 -10.65 12.54 4.84
C SER A 16 -10.27 13.76 4.01
N SER A 17 -11.23 14.33 3.28
CA SER A 17 -11.05 15.60 2.57
C SER A 17 -11.00 16.76 3.57
N TYR A 18 -9.86 17.44 3.66
CA TYR A 18 -9.80 18.79 4.22
C TYR A 18 -9.79 19.80 3.07
N ASN A 19 -10.78 20.70 3.05
CA ASN A 19 -10.80 21.83 2.13
C ASN A 19 -9.93 22.95 2.71
N ILE A 20 -8.77 23.21 2.09
CA ILE A 20 -7.98 24.41 2.34
C ILE A 20 -8.19 25.32 1.14
N TYR A 21 -8.85 26.46 1.35
CA TYR A 21 -8.80 27.60 0.43
C TYR A 21 -7.50 28.35 0.68
N ALA A 22 -6.55 28.31 -0.26
CA ALA A 22 -5.44 29.26 -0.31
C ALA A 22 -4.82 29.35 -1.72
N GLN A 23 -5.00 30.54 -2.31
CA GLN A 23 -4.19 31.25 -3.30
C GLN A 23 -3.52 30.49 -4.46
N ASN A 24 -4.02 30.79 -5.66
CA ASN A 24 -3.41 30.46 -6.94
C ASN A 24 -2.05 31.16 -7.14
N VAL A 25 -1.26 30.56 -8.03
CA VAL A 25 0.04 30.98 -8.59
C VAL A 25 1.27 30.51 -7.81
N LEU A 26 1.44 29.18 -7.69
CA LEU A 26 2.71 28.42 -7.80
C LEU A 26 2.39 26.90 -7.81
N VAL A 27 1.61 26.38 -8.77
CA VAL A 27 1.15 24.98 -8.71
C VAL A 27 1.34 24.28 -10.05
N ASN A 28 2.22 23.28 -10.11
CA ASN A 28 1.96 22.08 -10.91
C ASN A 28 2.85 20.86 -10.63
N ASN A 29 4.03 21.01 -9.99
CA ASN A 29 4.93 19.86 -9.85
C ASN A 29 4.62 18.91 -8.68
N TYR A 30 3.87 19.35 -7.67
CA TYR A 30 3.60 18.55 -6.46
C TYR A 30 2.39 17.61 -6.56
N ARG A 31 1.45 17.89 -7.46
CA ARG A 31 0.27 17.02 -7.69
C ARG A 31 0.60 15.91 -8.67
N LEU A 32 0.04 14.72 -8.44
CA LEU A 32 0.04 13.65 -9.41
C LEU A 32 -0.80 14.05 -10.64
N PRO A 33 -0.40 13.65 -11.85
CA PRO A 33 -1.25 13.81 -13.02
C PRO A 33 -2.48 12.92 -12.89
N THR A 34 -3.56 13.32 -13.56
CA THR A 34 -4.83 12.59 -13.57
C THR A 34 -4.98 11.68 -14.79
N ASP A 35 -3.92 11.48 -15.57
CA ASP A 35 -3.95 10.67 -16.81
C ASP A 35 -4.23 9.19 -16.54
N ILE A 36 -3.82 8.70 -15.38
CA ILE A 36 -4.07 7.34 -14.92
C ILE A 36 -4.64 7.41 -13.51
N THR A 37 -5.69 6.65 -13.25
CA THR A 37 -6.29 6.50 -11.92
C THR A 37 -6.27 5.03 -11.49
N ALA A 38 -6.22 4.77 -10.18
CA ALA A 38 -6.50 3.44 -9.65
C ALA A 38 -8.01 3.27 -9.45
N VAL A 39 -8.55 2.18 -9.99
CA VAL A 39 -9.96 1.81 -9.75
C VAL A 39 -10.10 0.77 -8.63
N TYR A 40 -9.07 -0.05 -8.43
CA TYR A 40 -9.08 -1.11 -7.43
C TYR A 40 -7.67 -1.44 -6.94
N TYR A 41 -7.57 -1.70 -5.65
CA TYR A 41 -6.37 -2.17 -4.97
C TYR A 41 -6.64 -3.52 -4.33
N LYS A 42 -5.76 -4.49 -4.60
CA LYS A 42 -5.64 -5.72 -3.81
C LYS A 42 -4.32 -5.67 -3.05
N LEU A 43 -4.40 -5.50 -1.74
CA LEU A 43 -3.26 -5.37 -0.86
C LEU A 43 -3.17 -6.60 0.04
N THR A 44 -2.05 -7.31 0.00
CA THR A 44 -1.73 -8.36 0.97
C THR A 44 -0.50 -7.93 1.76
N ILE A 45 -0.62 -7.85 3.09
CA ILE A 45 0.48 -7.48 4.00
C ILE A 45 0.80 -8.65 4.93
N GLU A 46 2.09 -8.91 5.11
CA GLU A 46 2.63 -9.89 6.04
C GLU A 46 3.58 -9.16 7.01
N PRO A 47 3.08 -8.70 8.18
CA PRO A 47 3.90 -8.07 9.18
C PRO A 47 4.61 -9.10 10.06
N ASN A 48 5.89 -8.85 10.34
CA ASN A 48 6.70 -9.57 11.29
C ASN A 48 7.01 -8.63 12.47
N LEU A 49 6.32 -8.84 13.59
CA LEU A 49 6.48 -8.03 14.81
C LEU A 49 7.74 -8.37 15.62
N ASN A 50 8.44 -9.46 15.31
CA ASN A 50 9.71 -9.78 15.94
C ASN A 50 10.87 -9.00 15.29
N GLU A 51 10.81 -8.85 13.96
CA GLU A 51 11.81 -8.10 13.19
C GLU A 51 11.42 -6.64 12.93
N PHE A 52 10.18 -6.26 13.25
CA PHE A 52 9.59 -4.96 12.92
C PHE A 52 9.73 -4.61 11.43
N LYS A 53 9.38 -5.58 10.59
CA LYS A 53 9.34 -5.46 9.13
C LYS A 53 8.02 -5.98 8.60
N PHE A 54 7.70 -5.63 7.37
CA PHE A 54 6.59 -6.24 6.66
C PHE A 54 6.96 -6.46 5.20
N CYS A 55 6.35 -7.46 4.58
CA CYS A 55 6.38 -7.63 3.13
C CYS A 55 4.97 -7.57 2.58
N GLY A 56 4.85 -7.05 1.36
CA GLY A 56 3.58 -6.78 0.72
C GLY A 56 3.52 -7.36 -0.70
N ASN A 57 2.34 -7.87 -1.06
CA ASN A 57 1.96 -8.08 -2.44
C ASN A 57 0.84 -7.10 -2.77
N LEU A 58 1.06 -6.27 -3.79
CA LEU A 58 0.11 -5.25 -4.22
C LEU A 58 -0.29 -5.53 -5.66
N SER A 59 -1.58 -5.45 -5.96
CA SER A 59 -2.10 -5.36 -7.33
C SER A 59 -2.94 -4.09 -7.43
N ILE A 60 -2.67 -3.26 -8.42
CA ILE A 60 -3.44 -2.05 -8.71
C ILE A 60 -4.06 -2.22 -10.09
N LYS A 61 -5.39 -2.18 -10.14
CA LYS A 61 -6.11 -2.04 -11.41
C LYS A 61 -6.18 -0.56 -11.76
N LEU A 62 -5.63 -0.23 -12.91
CA LEU A 62 -5.49 1.12 -13.42
C LEU A 62 -6.51 1.36 -14.54
N PHE A 63 -7.02 2.59 -14.62
CA PHE A 63 -7.76 3.09 -15.75
C PHE A 63 -7.04 4.31 -16.33
N VAL A 64 -6.89 4.34 -17.66
CA VAL A 64 -6.17 5.41 -18.36
C VAL A 64 -7.18 6.40 -18.91
N GLU A 65 -7.28 7.56 -18.28
CA GLU A 65 -8.12 8.68 -18.72
C GLU A 65 -7.55 9.28 -20.01
N ASN A 66 -6.25 9.61 -20.01
CA ASN A 66 -5.54 10.18 -21.15
C ASN A 66 -4.30 9.34 -21.49
N SER A 67 -4.04 9.16 -22.78
CA SER A 67 -2.85 8.42 -23.22
C SER A 67 -1.58 9.08 -22.68
N THR A 68 -0.68 8.29 -22.11
CA THR A 68 0.54 8.79 -21.47
C THR A 68 1.64 7.74 -21.56
N THR A 69 2.89 8.17 -21.46
CA THR A 69 4.05 7.27 -21.55
C THR A 69 4.47 6.71 -20.20
N LYS A 70 3.96 7.24 -19.08
CA LYS A 70 4.43 6.87 -17.75
C LYS A 70 3.31 6.81 -16.72
N LEU A 71 3.44 5.86 -15.81
CA LEU A 71 2.69 5.80 -14.56
C LEU A 71 3.52 6.45 -13.46
N ILE A 72 2.88 7.26 -12.62
CA ILE A 72 3.52 7.91 -11.47
C ILE A 72 2.74 7.52 -10.22
N LEU A 73 3.44 6.95 -9.23
CA LEU A 73 2.89 6.61 -7.92
C LEU A 73 3.70 7.29 -6.83
N ASN A 74 3.08 7.55 -5.67
CA ASN A 74 3.81 7.91 -4.46
C ASN A 74 4.43 6.67 -3.82
N VAL A 75 5.68 6.79 -3.38
CA VAL A 75 6.38 5.77 -2.61
C VAL A 75 7.39 6.42 -1.68
N LYS A 76 7.53 5.88 -0.47
CA LYS A 76 8.55 6.32 0.50
C LYS A 76 8.93 5.16 1.43
N ASP A 77 10.21 5.03 1.76
CA ASP A 77 10.72 4.07 2.75
C ASP A 77 10.35 2.60 2.48
N LEU A 78 10.16 2.23 1.21
CA LEU A 78 9.89 0.85 0.78
C LEU A 78 11.09 0.26 0.03
N LEU A 79 11.38 -1.01 0.31
CA LEU A 79 12.36 -1.80 -0.41
C LEU A 79 11.69 -2.45 -1.63
N LEU A 80 11.91 -1.83 -2.79
CA LEU A 80 11.41 -2.32 -4.08
C LEU A 80 12.47 -3.16 -4.78
N ASN A 81 12.08 -4.36 -5.22
CA ASN A 81 12.84 -5.09 -6.23
C ASN A 81 12.08 -4.98 -7.55
N TYR A 82 12.61 -4.19 -8.49
CA TYR A 82 11.94 -3.93 -9.76
C TYR A 82 11.73 -5.18 -10.62
N ASN A 83 12.52 -6.25 -10.40
CA ASN A 83 12.27 -7.54 -11.06
C ASN A 83 10.98 -8.21 -10.59
N ASN A 84 10.40 -7.78 -9.45
CA ASN A 84 9.11 -8.23 -8.95
C ASN A 84 7.97 -7.26 -9.26
N ILE A 85 8.22 -6.25 -10.11
CA ILE A 85 7.20 -5.34 -10.59
C ILE A 85 6.80 -5.74 -12.00
N HIS A 86 5.52 -6.00 -12.21
CA HIS A 86 5.00 -6.53 -13.47
C HIS A 86 3.76 -5.75 -13.89
N LEU A 87 3.74 -5.33 -15.15
CA LEU A 87 2.62 -4.64 -15.78
C LEU A 87 1.94 -5.58 -16.78
N TYR A 88 0.61 -5.56 -16.79
CA TYR A 88 -0.22 -6.33 -17.70
C TYR A 88 -1.25 -5.42 -18.35
N ASP A 89 -1.62 -5.74 -19.59
CA ASP A 89 -2.78 -5.13 -20.24
C ASP A 89 -4.10 -5.78 -19.79
N SER A 90 -5.22 -5.24 -20.27
CA SER A 90 -6.56 -5.75 -19.94
C SER A 90 -6.85 -7.18 -20.39
N LEU A 91 -6.01 -7.76 -21.27
CA LEU A 91 -6.13 -9.15 -21.74
C LEU A 91 -5.22 -10.09 -20.93
N GLY A 92 -4.42 -9.55 -20.00
CA GLY A 92 -3.48 -10.31 -19.18
C GLY A 92 -2.12 -10.55 -19.85
N TYR A 93 -1.83 -9.88 -20.96
CA TYR A 93 -0.49 -9.96 -21.56
C TYR A 93 0.49 -9.10 -20.78
N ARG A 94 1.63 -9.70 -20.42
CA ARG A 94 2.69 -9.00 -19.71
C ARG A 94 3.38 -8.00 -20.63
N LEU A 95 3.37 -6.73 -20.22
CA LEU A 95 4.07 -5.65 -20.90
C LEU A 95 5.48 -5.51 -20.33
N LYS A 96 6.44 -5.21 -21.21
CA LYS A 96 7.81 -4.89 -20.79
C LYS A 96 7.86 -3.48 -20.23
N ILE A 97 8.54 -3.34 -19.10
CA ILE A 97 8.83 -2.05 -18.49
C ILE A 97 10.23 -1.65 -18.94
N LYS A 98 10.33 -0.48 -19.56
CA LYS A 98 11.57 0.10 -20.09
C LYS A 98 12.42 0.66 -18.96
N SER A 99 11.82 1.37 -18.01
CA SER A 99 12.55 2.00 -16.91
C SER A 99 11.70 2.18 -15.65
N PHE A 100 12.41 2.29 -14.54
CA PHE A 100 11.93 2.78 -13.26
C PHE A 100 12.81 3.97 -12.85
N GLU A 101 12.20 5.05 -12.40
CA GLU A 101 12.92 6.20 -11.87
C GLU A 101 12.29 6.61 -10.54
N GLU A 102 13.10 6.75 -9.50
CA GLU A 102 12.66 7.25 -8.20
C GLU A 102 13.06 8.72 -8.05
N ASN A 103 12.10 9.53 -7.62
CA ASN A 103 12.34 10.90 -7.22
C ASN A 103 12.11 11.04 -5.72
N VAL A 104 13.20 11.23 -4.98
CA VAL A 104 13.20 11.29 -3.52
C VAL A 104 12.56 12.59 -3.01
N GLU A 105 12.75 13.71 -3.71
CA GLU A 105 12.21 15.03 -3.32
C GLU A 105 10.68 15.04 -3.31
N TYR A 106 10.06 14.42 -4.32
CA TYR A 106 8.61 14.35 -4.47
C TYR A 106 8.03 13.02 -3.98
N GLU A 107 8.86 12.09 -3.50
CA GLU A 107 8.48 10.75 -3.03
C GLU A 107 7.67 9.99 -4.08
N ARG A 108 8.24 9.88 -5.29
CA ARG A 108 7.57 9.34 -6.49
C ARG A 108 8.36 8.21 -7.12
N LEU A 109 7.62 7.25 -7.65
CA LEU A 109 8.11 6.23 -8.57
C LEU A 109 7.47 6.45 -9.94
N PHE A 110 8.32 6.64 -10.95
CA PHE A 110 7.95 6.71 -12.35
C PHE A 110 8.19 5.35 -12.99
N ILE A 111 7.21 4.88 -13.76
CA ILE A 111 7.23 3.58 -14.43
C ILE A 111 6.89 3.80 -15.90
N GLU A 112 7.86 3.57 -16.78
CA GLU A 112 7.71 3.74 -18.23
C GLU A 112 7.67 2.37 -18.92
N PRO A 113 6.53 1.92 -19.46
CA PRO A 113 6.48 0.75 -20.33
C PRO A 113 7.16 0.99 -21.69
N GLU A 114 7.54 -0.08 -22.39
CA GLU A 114 8.04 0.01 -23.78
C GLU A 114 6.96 0.55 -24.74
N VAL A 115 5.69 0.28 -24.44
CA VAL A 115 4.52 0.75 -25.21
C VAL A 115 3.68 1.67 -24.32
N PRO A 116 3.31 2.88 -24.79
CA PRO A 116 2.54 3.83 -23.99
C PRO A 116 1.20 3.29 -23.49
N PHE A 117 0.73 3.86 -22.38
CA PHE A 117 -0.64 3.68 -21.90
C PHE A 117 -1.61 4.35 -22.88
N VAL A 118 -2.69 3.64 -23.19
CA VAL A 118 -3.70 4.08 -24.16
C VAL A 118 -4.97 4.48 -23.43
N SER A 119 -5.49 5.68 -23.71
CA SER A 119 -6.75 6.19 -23.17
C SER A 119 -7.91 5.20 -23.35
N GLY A 120 -8.78 5.11 -22.35
CA GLY A 120 -9.94 4.23 -22.31
C GLY A 120 -9.62 2.77 -22.00
N LYS A 121 -8.36 2.41 -21.74
CA LYS A 121 -7.96 1.03 -21.42
C LYS A 121 -7.66 0.83 -19.93
N TYR A 122 -7.74 -0.43 -19.53
CA TYR A 122 -7.34 -0.90 -18.21
C TYR A 122 -6.00 -1.63 -18.26
N TYR A 123 -5.26 -1.52 -17.16
CA TYR A 123 -4.00 -2.20 -16.93
C TYR A 123 -3.95 -2.71 -15.50
N ASP A 124 -3.15 -3.75 -15.26
CA ASP A 124 -2.89 -4.26 -13.91
C ASP A 124 -1.40 -4.19 -13.63
N ILE A 125 -1.02 -3.52 -12.54
CA ILE A 125 0.36 -3.47 -12.08
C ILE A 125 0.49 -4.20 -10.74
N HIS A 126 1.48 -5.08 -10.66
CA HIS A 126 1.75 -5.90 -9.49
C HIS A 126 3.11 -5.54 -8.91
N PHE A 127 3.18 -5.51 -7.58
CA PHE A 127 4.42 -5.28 -6.83
C PHE A 127 4.60 -6.39 -5.80
N LYS A 128 5.86 -6.80 -5.60
CA LYS A 128 6.31 -7.39 -4.33
C LYS A 128 7.37 -6.49 -3.73
N TYR A 129 7.21 -6.16 -2.47
CA TYR A 129 8.05 -5.19 -1.77
C TYR A 129 8.10 -5.53 -0.29
N CYS A 130 9.04 -4.92 0.42
CA CYS A 130 9.07 -4.94 1.88
C CYS A 130 9.26 -3.52 2.43
N GLY A 131 9.01 -3.35 3.71
CA GLY A 131 9.21 -2.10 4.43
C GLY A 131 9.45 -2.35 5.91
N ASN A 132 9.73 -1.28 6.64
CA ASN A 132 9.93 -1.33 8.07
C ASN A 132 8.64 -0.93 8.80
N ILE A 133 8.39 -1.56 9.95
CA ILE A 133 7.36 -1.15 10.90
C ILE A 133 8.03 -0.18 11.89
N ASN A 134 8.09 1.09 11.52
CA ASN A 134 8.81 2.14 12.25
C ASN A 134 8.12 2.52 13.57
N ASP A 135 8.74 3.33 14.42
CA ASP A 135 8.19 3.83 15.69
C ASP A 135 7.87 5.34 15.67
N ASP A 136 7.70 5.90 14.48
CA ASP A 136 7.47 7.33 14.24
C ASP A 136 5.99 7.74 14.17
N GLY A 137 5.07 6.78 14.37
CA GLY A 137 3.64 7.05 14.46
C GLY A 137 2.92 7.28 13.13
N VAL A 138 3.57 7.00 11.98
CA VAL A 138 3.02 7.27 10.64
C VAL A 138 3.33 6.14 9.65
N GLY A 139 2.46 5.92 8.67
CA GLY A 139 2.52 4.74 7.80
C GLY A 139 2.09 3.49 8.56
N LEU A 140 2.71 2.35 8.31
CA LEU A 140 2.60 1.17 9.18
C LEU A 140 3.69 1.24 10.25
N TYR A 141 3.30 1.44 11.50
CA TYR A 141 4.22 1.70 12.61
C TYR A 141 3.92 0.76 13.79
N ARG A 142 4.88 0.59 14.70
CA ARG A 142 4.75 -0.22 15.91
C ARG A 142 4.33 0.63 17.09
N SER A 143 3.45 0.09 17.90
CA SER A 143 3.13 0.59 19.23
C SER A 143 3.25 -0.56 20.23
N SER A 144 3.20 -0.26 21.52
CA SER A 144 3.26 -1.29 22.55
C SER A 144 2.31 -0.98 23.69
N TYR A 145 1.96 -2.03 24.42
CA TYR A 145 1.12 -1.93 25.61
C TYR A 145 1.54 -2.97 26.66
N ALA A 146 1.27 -2.67 27.92
CA ALA A 146 1.64 -3.54 29.03
C ALA A 146 0.58 -4.60 29.29
N VAL A 147 1.01 -5.85 29.44
CA VAL A 147 0.20 -6.98 29.90
C VAL A 147 0.87 -7.56 31.14
N GLY A 148 0.40 -7.13 32.31
CA GLY A 148 1.06 -7.42 33.58
C GLY A 148 2.47 -6.81 33.60
N ASN A 149 3.50 -7.65 33.71
CA ASN A 149 4.91 -7.24 33.72
C ASN A 149 5.59 -7.38 32.33
N GLN A 150 4.85 -7.71 31.28
CA GLN A 150 5.37 -7.88 29.92
C GLN A 150 4.92 -6.73 29.01
N ILE A 151 5.74 -6.40 28.03
CA ILE A 151 5.41 -5.47 26.96
C ILE A 151 5.03 -6.29 25.74
N GLU A 152 3.83 -6.05 25.21
CA GLU A 152 3.38 -6.62 23.95
C GLU A 152 3.43 -5.57 22.85
N TRP A 153 3.81 -5.99 21.65
CA TRP A 153 3.88 -5.12 20.48
C TRP A 153 2.59 -5.18 19.67
N MET A 154 2.34 -4.15 18.88
CA MET A 154 1.25 -4.10 17.92
C MET A 154 1.70 -3.30 16.71
N ALA A 155 1.18 -3.62 15.54
CA ALA A 155 1.36 -2.78 14.36
C ALA A 155 0.06 -2.02 14.07
N VAL A 156 0.21 -0.74 13.74
CA VAL A 156 -0.88 0.21 13.57
C VAL A 156 -0.62 1.01 12.31
N SER A 157 -1.66 1.31 11.54
CA SER A 157 -1.53 2.21 10.41
C SER A 157 -2.05 3.62 10.73
N GLN A 158 -1.24 4.64 10.45
CA GLN A 158 -1.64 6.05 10.41
C GLN A 158 -1.26 6.62 9.05
N LEU A 159 -2.19 6.55 8.10
CA LEU A 159 -1.89 6.85 6.69
C LEU A 159 -2.14 8.31 6.30
N ARG A 160 -2.84 9.09 7.14
CA ARG A 160 -3.08 10.51 6.87
C ARG A 160 -1.91 11.38 7.32
N PRO A 161 -1.64 12.50 6.62
CA PRO A 161 -2.31 12.93 5.38
C PRO A 161 -1.72 12.31 4.11
N VAL A 162 -0.44 11.92 4.14
CA VAL A 162 0.35 11.47 2.97
C VAL A 162 1.29 10.32 3.31
N HIS A 163 0.84 9.40 4.17
CA HIS A 163 1.66 8.31 4.69
C HIS A 163 1.22 6.93 4.20
N ALA A 164 0.20 6.84 3.33
CA ALA A 164 -0.13 5.59 2.65
C ALA A 164 1.04 5.09 1.79
N ARG A 165 1.77 6.03 1.16
CA ARG A 165 3.00 5.77 0.38
C ARG A 165 4.14 5.08 1.15
N ARG A 166 4.09 5.09 2.49
CA ARG A 166 5.04 4.39 3.38
C ARG A 166 4.65 2.95 3.68
N MET A 167 3.43 2.58 3.31
CA MET A 167 2.91 1.22 3.50
C MET A 167 2.81 0.49 2.18
N PHE A 168 2.49 1.16 1.07
CA PHE A 168 2.45 0.58 -0.27
C PHE A 168 2.53 1.66 -1.36
N PRO A 169 3.08 1.37 -2.56
CA PRO A 169 3.06 2.32 -3.68
C PRO A 169 1.62 2.66 -4.10
N CYS A 170 1.23 3.93 -4.16
CA CYS A 170 -0.15 4.31 -4.45
C CYS A 170 -0.34 5.76 -4.95
N PHE A 171 -1.55 6.09 -5.40
CA PHE A 171 -1.96 7.48 -5.63
C PHE A 171 -2.33 8.11 -4.28
N ASP A 172 -1.36 8.68 -3.56
CA ASP A 172 -1.51 9.12 -2.17
C ASP A 172 -1.97 10.58 -2.08
N GLU A 173 -3.10 10.88 -2.72
CA GLU A 173 -3.82 12.14 -2.59
C GLU A 173 -5.33 11.92 -2.44
N PRO A 174 -6.05 12.70 -1.60
CA PRO A 174 -7.47 12.47 -1.29
C PRO A 174 -8.43 12.48 -2.48
N SER A 175 -8.06 13.09 -3.62
CA SER A 175 -8.87 13.12 -4.84
C SER A 175 -8.91 11.78 -5.57
N PHE A 176 -7.93 10.90 -5.36
CA PHE A 176 -7.90 9.57 -5.99
C PHE A 176 -8.65 8.56 -5.11
N ARG A 177 -9.91 8.30 -5.47
CA ARG A 177 -10.73 7.29 -4.80
C ARG A 177 -10.62 5.95 -5.52
N ALA A 178 -10.48 4.87 -4.76
CA ALA A 178 -10.43 3.51 -5.26
C ALA A 178 -11.05 2.54 -4.24
N VAL A 179 -11.46 1.37 -4.72
CA VAL A 179 -11.92 0.27 -3.86
C VAL A 179 -10.70 -0.55 -3.40
N PHE A 180 -10.71 -1.01 -2.15
CA PHE A 180 -9.64 -1.81 -1.56
C PHE A 180 -10.15 -3.18 -1.12
N SER A 181 -9.38 -4.22 -1.44
CA SER A 181 -9.42 -5.50 -0.75
C SER A 181 -8.12 -5.67 0.02
N LEU A 182 -8.26 -5.94 1.33
CA LEU A 182 -7.13 -6.09 2.22
C LEU A 182 -7.03 -7.54 2.68
N ASN A 183 -5.83 -8.08 2.57
CA ASN A 183 -5.46 -9.37 3.11
C ASN A 183 -4.31 -9.16 4.09
N ILE A 184 -4.37 -9.88 5.21
CA ILE A 184 -3.32 -9.85 6.21
C ILE A 184 -2.89 -11.29 6.47
N ILE A 185 -1.61 -11.56 6.28
CA ILE A 185 -0.98 -12.81 6.69
C ILE A 185 -0.40 -12.60 8.08
N HIS A 186 -0.79 -13.39 9.07
CA HIS A 186 -0.38 -13.17 10.46
C HIS A 186 -0.30 -14.48 11.26
N HIS A 187 0.42 -14.43 12.40
CA HIS A 187 0.44 -15.54 13.35
C HIS A 187 -0.96 -15.76 13.97
N PRO A 188 -1.38 -17.01 14.28
CA PRO A 188 -2.70 -17.29 14.85
C PRO A 188 -3.00 -16.58 16.18
N GLU A 189 -1.96 -16.23 16.94
CA GLU A 189 -2.10 -15.49 18.20
C GLU A 189 -2.44 -14.01 18.00
N TYR A 190 -2.30 -13.50 16.78
CA TYR A 190 -2.52 -12.10 16.47
C TYR A 190 -3.98 -11.86 16.12
N LYS A 191 -4.56 -10.80 16.68
CA LYS A 191 -5.85 -10.27 16.23
C LYS A 191 -5.63 -9.20 15.17
N VAL A 192 -6.37 -9.32 14.09
CA VAL A 192 -6.31 -8.39 12.96
C VAL A 192 -7.63 -7.64 12.82
N ILE A 193 -7.54 -6.34 12.58
CA ILE A 193 -8.68 -5.43 12.46
C ILE A 193 -8.44 -4.50 11.28
N SER A 194 -9.49 -4.24 10.51
CA SER A 194 -9.47 -3.23 9.44
C SER A 194 -10.81 -2.48 9.36
N ASN A 195 -10.94 -1.58 8.37
CA ASN A 195 -12.15 -0.81 8.11
C ASN A 195 -13.37 -1.70 7.82
N MET A 196 -13.15 -2.79 7.09
CA MET A 196 -14.20 -3.72 6.66
C MET A 196 -14.28 -4.90 7.63
N PRO A 197 -15.44 -5.57 7.75
CA PRO A 197 -15.55 -6.80 8.53
C PRO A 197 -14.69 -7.91 7.91
N ILE A 198 -14.27 -8.86 8.73
CA ILE A 198 -13.58 -10.06 8.25
C ILE A 198 -14.55 -10.85 7.36
N GLN A 199 -14.13 -11.12 6.13
CA GLN A 199 -14.88 -11.96 5.19
C GLN A 199 -14.47 -13.43 5.30
N ASN A 200 -13.17 -13.70 5.49
CA ASN A 200 -12.64 -15.05 5.55
C ASN A 200 -11.36 -15.11 6.38
N ILE A 201 -11.13 -16.25 7.02
CA ILE A 201 -9.87 -16.61 7.68
C ILE A 201 -9.51 -18.02 7.23
N GLY A 202 -8.35 -18.18 6.60
CA GLY A 202 -7.85 -19.48 6.14
C GLY A 202 -6.43 -19.74 6.61
N ARG A 203 -6.03 -21.01 6.65
CA ARG A 203 -4.61 -21.35 6.81
C ARG A 203 -3.83 -20.87 5.60
N TYR A 204 -2.66 -20.31 5.86
CA TYR A 204 -1.65 -19.92 4.89
C TYR A 204 -0.33 -20.54 5.34
N ARG A 205 0.58 -20.79 4.38
CA ARG A 205 1.93 -21.38 4.57
C ARG A 205 2.39 -21.59 6.02
N ASP A 206 2.83 -22.80 6.33
CA ASP A 206 3.22 -23.21 7.69
C ASP A 206 2.04 -23.06 8.67
N GLU A 207 2.23 -22.32 9.77
CA GLU A 207 1.21 -22.09 10.80
C GLU A 207 0.54 -20.71 10.70
N LEU A 208 0.76 -19.96 9.62
CA LEU A 208 0.19 -18.61 9.46
C LEU A 208 -1.29 -18.66 9.05
N LEU A 209 -2.01 -17.57 9.34
CA LEU A 209 -3.37 -17.33 8.88
C LEU A 209 -3.39 -16.23 7.84
N LEU A 210 -4.24 -16.38 6.83
CA LEU A 210 -4.62 -15.34 5.89
C LEU A 210 -6.03 -14.87 6.24
N THR A 211 -6.14 -13.62 6.70
CA THR A 211 -7.42 -12.97 6.98
C THR A 211 -7.72 -11.95 5.88
N THR A 212 -8.90 -12.08 5.28
CA THR A 212 -9.41 -11.21 4.21
C THR A 212 -10.52 -10.31 4.72
N PHE A 213 -10.47 -9.03 4.33
CA PHE A 213 -11.45 -7.99 4.65
C PHE A 213 -12.09 -7.45 3.37
#